data_AF-A0A6A7LCV2-F1
#
_entry.id   AF-A0A6A7LCV2-F1
#
_cell.length_a   1.000
_cell.length_b   1.000
_cell.length_c   1.000
_cell.angle_alpha   90.00
_cell.angle_beta   90.00
_cell.angle_gamma   90.00
#
_symmetry.space_group_name_H-M   'P 1'
#
loop_
_entity.id
_entity.type
_entity.pdbx_description
1 polymer ?
#
loop_
_entity_poly.entity_id
_entity_poly.type
_entity_poly.pdbx_seq_one_letter_code
_entity_poly.pdbx_strand_id
1 'polypeptide(L)'
;MAKTEVMASPEEKADAFRRARERMKQKGITYTKLAQSIGKDAMFIAAALHGQHKLSINDVEKLSQLLDLDTETKKAFFTYPVRTNYPTETDPFKYRILEAIGLYGDAMREVFNELFADEIGRGGDGIMSAIDFSIKLEKITGSHGEPRLRIIMDGKYLEYKEF
;
A
#
# COMPACT_ATOMS: atom_id res chain seq x y z
N MET A 1 -2.01 27.21 -8.75
CA MET A 1 -0.58 27.19 -9.07
C MET A 1 0.10 26.17 -8.17
N ALA A 2 0.91 25.26 -8.73
CA ALA A 2 1.77 24.39 -7.95
C ALA A 2 2.83 25.26 -7.27
N LYS A 3 2.73 25.44 -5.96
CA LYS A 3 3.80 26.06 -5.16
C LYS A 3 4.78 24.97 -4.77
N THR A 4 6.08 25.24 -4.88
CA THR A 4 7.11 24.41 -4.27
C THR A 4 6.96 24.53 -2.76
N GLU A 5 6.32 23.54 -2.13
CA GLU A 5 6.29 23.45 -0.69
C GLU A 5 7.64 22.92 -0.21
N VAL A 6 8.27 23.64 0.72
CA VAL A 6 9.41 23.10 1.46
C VAL A 6 8.85 21.98 2.33
N MET A 7 9.28 20.75 2.04
CA MET A 7 8.88 19.59 2.84
C MET A 7 9.34 19.79 4.29
N ALA A 8 8.41 19.60 5.23
CA ALA A 8 8.74 19.30 6.62
C ALA A 8 9.75 18.16 6.68
N SER A 9 10.59 18.11 7.72
CA SER A 9 11.61 17.07 7.84
C SER A 9 10.97 15.67 7.79
N PRO A 10 11.71 14.63 7.38
CA PRO A 10 11.21 13.26 7.42
C PRO A 10 10.60 12.88 8.78
N GLU A 11 11.18 13.36 9.88
CA GLU A 11 10.70 13.16 11.25
C GLU A 11 9.37 13.87 11.51
N GLU A 12 9.26 15.16 11.15
CA GLU A 12 8.02 15.93 11.32
C GLU A 12 6.85 15.30 10.56
N LYS A 13 7.14 14.80 9.35
CA LYS A 13 6.16 14.11 8.51
C LYS A 13 5.77 12.75 9.10
N ALA A 14 6.74 11.97 9.58
CA ALA A 14 6.46 10.71 10.26
C ALA A 14 5.60 10.93 11.53
N ASP A 15 5.88 12.01 12.27
CA ASP A 15 5.14 12.40 13.45
C ASP A 15 3.70 12.80 13.13
N ALA A 16 3.47 13.60 12.08
CA ALA A 16 2.12 13.94 11.62
C ALA A 16 1.28 12.68 11.30
N PHE A 17 1.84 11.73 10.54
CA PHE A 17 1.15 10.47 10.26
C PHE A 17 0.88 9.64 11.53
N ARG A 18 1.81 9.64 12.49
CA ARG A 18 1.63 9.02 13.82
C ARG A 18 0.45 9.67 14.57
N ARG A 19 0.42 11.00 14.66
CA ARG A 19 -0.66 11.76 15.31
C ARG A 19 -2.03 11.48 14.67
N ALA A 20 -2.10 11.39 13.34
CA ALA A 20 -3.34 11.02 12.66
C ALA A 20 -3.85 9.62 13.05
N ARG A 21 -2.97 8.62 13.12
CA ARG A 21 -3.33 7.26 13.59
C ARG A 21 -3.73 7.24 15.07
N GLU A 22 -3.10 8.09 15.90
CA GLU A 22 -3.49 8.24 17.31
C GLU A 22 -4.87 8.86 17.47
N ARG A 23 -5.21 9.90 16.69
CA ARG A 23 -6.56 10.46 16.65
C ARG A 23 -7.61 9.44 16.21
N MET A 24 -7.29 8.66 15.17
CA MET A 24 -8.13 7.55 14.72
C MET A 24 -8.38 6.53 15.83
N LYS A 25 -7.32 6.15 16.56
CA LYS A 25 -7.41 5.25 17.71
C LYS A 25 -8.25 5.84 18.85
N GLN A 26 -8.04 7.10 19.22
CA GLN A 26 -8.78 7.80 20.29
C GLN A 26 -10.28 7.86 20.00
N LYS A 27 -10.66 8.02 18.73
CA LYS A 27 -12.06 8.03 18.27
C LYS A 27 -12.67 6.64 18.08
N GLY A 28 -11.88 5.56 18.26
CA GLY A 28 -12.34 4.19 18.03
C GLY A 28 -12.72 3.90 16.57
N ILE A 29 -12.12 4.61 15.62
CA ILE A 29 -12.39 4.43 14.19
C ILE A 29 -11.44 3.36 13.64
N THR A 30 -11.98 2.38 12.91
CA THR A 30 -11.18 1.37 12.21
C THR A 30 -10.82 1.84 10.80
N TYR A 31 -9.75 1.27 10.20
CA TYR A 31 -9.40 1.56 8.81
C TYR A 31 -10.55 1.28 7.84
N THR A 32 -11.27 0.17 8.03
CA THR A 32 -12.43 -0.20 7.20
C THR A 32 -13.54 0.86 7.27
N LYS A 33 -13.89 1.31 8.48
CA LYS A 33 -14.92 2.34 8.66
C LYS A 33 -14.48 3.68 8.06
N LEU A 34 -13.22 4.05 8.27
CA LEU A 34 -12.66 5.28 7.70
C LEU A 34 -12.68 5.25 6.18
N ALA A 35 -12.28 4.12 5.58
CA ALA A 35 -12.25 3.94 4.14
C ALA A 35 -13.64 3.97 3.52
N GLN A 36 -14.63 3.34 4.16
CA GLN A 36 -16.03 3.43 3.77
C GLN A 36 -16.53 4.88 3.76
N SER A 37 -16.24 5.67 4.80
CA SER A 37 -16.65 7.08 4.87
C SER A 37 -15.99 7.96 3.80
N ILE A 38 -14.74 7.66 3.43
CA ILE A 38 -14.01 8.41 2.39
C ILE A 38 -14.43 7.96 0.97
N GLY A 39 -14.87 6.70 0.83
CA GLY A 39 -15.20 6.07 -0.46
C GLY A 39 -13.98 5.47 -1.14
N LYS A 40 -13.10 4.83 -0.37
CA LYS A 40 -11.83 4.24 -0.84
C LYS A 40 -11.65 2.83 -0.26
N ASP A 41 -10.66 2.10 -0.77
CA ASP A 41 -10.25 0.81 -0.23
C ASP A 41 -9.52 0.96 1.12
N ALA A 42 -9.72 0.01 2.03
CA ALA A 42 -9.14 0.05 3.37
C ALA A 42 -7.61 -0.08 3.38
N MET A 43 -7.02 -0.88 2.48
CA MET A 43 -5.57 -0.98 2.35
C MET A 43 -4.98 0.33 1.83
N PHE A 44 -5.64 0.97 0.86
CA PHE A 44 -5.21 2.28 0.36
C PHE A 44 -5.23 3.35 1.47
N ILE A 45 -6.31 3.42 2.25
CA ILE A 45 -6.40 4.36 3.38
C ILE A 45 -5.37 4.05 4.45
N ALA A 46 -5.20 2.78 4.84
CA ALA A 46 -4.17 2.42 5.82
C ALA A 46 -2.78 2.85 5.35
N ALA A 47 -2.42 2.54 4.10
CA ALA A 47 -1.13 2.93 3.53
C ALA A 47 -0.97 4.46 3.41
N ALA A 48 -2.04 5.20 3.11
CA ALA A 48 -2.04 6.67 3.15
C ALA A 48 -1.80 7.22 4.57
N LEU A 49 -2.43 6.65 5.60
CA LEU A 49 -2.15 7.01 7.01
C LEU A 49 -0.74 6.62 7.46
N HIS A 50 -0.03 5.76 6.72
CA HIS A 50 1.40 5.46 6.90
C HIS A 50 2.31 6.29 5.99
N GLY A 51 1.75 7.29 5.28
CA GLY A 51 2.52 8.17 4.40
C GLY A 51 3.01 7.50 3.12
N GLN A 52 2.40 6.38 2.71
CA GLN A 52 2.79 5.62 1.51
C GLN A 52 1.91 5.94 0.30
N HIS A 53 0.79 6.63 0.49
CA HIS A 53 -0.03 7.17 -0.60
C HIS A 53 -0.42 8.62 -0.32
N LYS A 54 -0.52 9.39 -1.40
CA LYS A 54 -1.08 10.72 -1.39
C LYS A 54 -2.59 10.64 -1.52
N LEU A 55 -3.31 11.42 -0.72
CA LEU A 55 -4.76 11.56 -0.82
C LEU A 55 -5.12 12.76 -1.71
N SER A 56 -6.31 12.71 -2.33
CA SER A 56 -6.85 13.90 -3.00
C SER A 56 -7.22 14.96 -1.97
N ILE A 57 -7.34 16.22 -2.39
CA ILE A 57 -7.70 17.32 -1.47
C ILE A 57 -9.01 17.00 -0.74
N ASN A 58 -10.02 16.56 -1.48
CA ASN A 58 -11.31 16.17 -0.93
C ASN A 58 -11.21 15.02 0.09
N ASP A 59 -10.37 14.03 -0.18
CA ASP A 59 -10.16 12.91 0.75
C ASP A 59 -9.45 13.36 2.03
N VAL A 60 -8.47 14.28 1.92
CA VAL A 60 -7.80 14.88 3.09
C VAL A 60 -8.79 15.70 3.92
N GLU A 61 -9.68 16.47 3.30
CA GLU A 61 -10.72 17.22 4.03
C GLU A 61 -11.64 16.27 4.81
N LYS A 62 -12.17 15.22 4.16
CA LYS A 62 -13.01 14.22 4.82
C LYS A 62 -12.26 13.53 5.97
N LEU A 63 -11.03 13.09 5.73
CA LEU A 63 -10.16 12.49 6.74
C LEU A 63 -9.97 13.44 7.94
N SER A 64 -9.65 14.70 7.66
CA SER A 64 -9.39 15.73 8.66
C SER A 64 -10.61 16.01 9.52
N GLN A 65 -11.80 16.06 8.93
CA GLN A 65 -13.06 16.25 9.65
C GLN A 65 -13.42 15.03 10.50
N LEU A 66 -13.25 13.81 9.98
CA LEU A 66 -13.56 12.59 10.74
C LEU A 66 -12.63 12.39 11.94
N LEU A 67 -11.36 12.77 11.79
CA LEU A 67 -10.32 12.54 12.79
C LEU A 67 -9.98 13.77 13.64
N ASP A 68 -10.61 14.92 13.40
CA ASP A 68 -10.27 16.22 14.01
C ASP A 68 -8.76 16.53 13.92
N LEU A 69 -8.21 16.40 12.71
CA LEU A 69 -6.79 16.68 12.48
C LEU A 69 -6.52 18.18 12.55
N ASP A 70 -5.47 18.56 13.27
CA ASP A 70 -4.95 19.92 13.26
C ASP A 70 -4.29 20.27 11.91
N THR A 71 -4.12 21.57 11.66
CA THR A 71 -3.56 22.09 10.40
C THR A 71 -2.20 21.50 10.06
N GLU A 72 -1.32 21.30 11.04
CA GLU A 72 0.03 20.77 10.80
C GLU A 72 -0.01 19.29 10.43
N THR A 73 -0.82 18.51 11.15
CA THR A 73 -1.05 17.10 10.82
C THR A 73 -1.67 16.93 9.43
N LYS A 74 -2.64 17.79 9.08
CA LYS A 74 -3.31 17.79 7.78
C LYS A 74 -2.35 18.09 6.62
N LYS A 75 -1.43 19.05 6.79
CA LYS A 75 -0.44 19.43 5.75
C LYS A 75 0.37 18.24 5.25
N ALA A 76 0.74 17.32 6.13
CA ALA A 76 1.54 16.14 5.76
C ALA A 76 0.87 15.28 4.65
N PHE A 77 -0.46 15.21 4.62
CA PHE A 77 -1.20 14.41 3.63
C PHE A 77 -1.22 15.01 2.21
N PHE A 78 -0.84 16.27 2.04
CA PHE A 78 -0.73 16.92 0.72
C PHE A 78 0.63 16.69 0.07
N THR A 79 1.62 16.23 0.83
CA THR A 79 2.98 16.01 0.34
C THR A 79 3.09 14.67 -0.41
N TYR A 80 3.98 14.59 -1.39
CA TYR A 80 4.26 13.33 -2.08
C TYR A 80 5.02 12.35 -1.16
N PRO A 81 4.69 11.05 -1.18
CA PRO A 81 5.36 10.07 -0.34
C PRO A 81 6.78 9.78 -0.87
N VAL A 82 7.74 9.66 0.06
CA VAL A 82 9.06 9.08 -0.22
C VAL A 82 9.03 7.66 0.32
N ARG A 83 9.11 6.66 -0.57
CA ARG A 83 8.93 5.24 -0.24
C ARG A 83 10.28 4.54 -0.22
N THR A 84 11.01 4.66 0.89
CA THR A 84 12.41 4.21 0.98
C THR A 84 12.69 3.27 2.15
N ASN A 85 11.73 3.04 3.05
CA ASN A 85 11.96 2.26 4.26
C ASN A 85 11.64 0.76 4.08
N TYR A 86 12.22 0.15 3.05
CA TYR A 86 12.06 -1.26 2.72
C TYR A 86 13.41 -1.85 2.25
N PRO A 87 13.69 -3.14 2.53
CA PRO A 87 12.89 -4.08 3.33
C PRO A 87 12.97 -3.79 4.84
N THR A 88 11.93 -4.15 5.60
CA THR A 88 11.98 -4.19 7.08
C THR A 88 12.03 -5.66 7.50
N GLU A 89 13.16 -6.11 8.01
CA GLU A 89 13.39 -7.52 8.39
C GLU A 89 13.07 -7.82 9.86
N THR A 90 12.83 -6.78 10.67
CA THR A 90 12.64 -6.91 12.12
C THR A 90 11.18 -7.16 12.55
N ASP A 91 10.21 -6.85 11.69
CA ASP A 91 8.80 -7.10 11.95
C ASP A 91 8.42 -8.51 11.47
N PRO A 92 7.91 -9.41 12.34
CA PRO A 92 7.61 -10.78 11.95
C PRO A 92 6.58 -10.90 10.83
N PHE A 93 5.57 -10.03 10.77
CA PHE A 93 4.55 -10.10 9.71
C PHE A 93 5.16 -9.77 8.34
N LYS A 94 5.93 -8.67 8.25
CA LYS A 94 6.65 -8.29 7.03
C LYS A 94 7.71 -9.32 6.65
N TYR A 95 8.45 -9.84 7.64
CA TYR A 95 9.49 -10.83 7.42
C TYR A 95 8.94 -12.10 6.77
N ARG A 96 7.78 -12.62 7.20
CA ARG A 96 7.17 -13.82 6.60
C ARG A 96 6.75 -13.61 5.15
N ILE A 97 6.34 -12.40 4.78
CA ILE A 97 6.05 -12.07 3.38
C ILE A 97 7.34 -12.06 2.56
N LEU A 98 8.42 -11.47 3.09
CA LEU A 98 9.73 -11.50 2.44
C LEU A 98 10.31 -12.92 2.33
N GLU A 99 10.13 -13.75 3.35
CA GLU A 99 10.54 -15.17 3.36
C GLU A 99 9.78 -15.97 2.29
N ALA A 100 8.47 -15.75 2.13
CA ALA A 100 7.70 -16.38 1.06
C ALA A 100 8.19 -15.94 -0.34
N ILE A 101 8.52 -14.66 -0.51
CA ILE A 101 9.12 -14.15 -1.77
C ILE A 101 10.50 -14.80 -1.99
N GLY A 102 11.33 -14.92 -0.97
CA GLY A 102 12.64 -15.56 -1.08
C GLY A 102 12.57 -17.06 -1.40
N LEU A 103 11.60 -17.78 -0.83
CA LEU A 103 11.43 -19.22 -1.04
C LEU A 103 10.83 -19.56 -2.41
N TYR A 104 9.83 -18.78 -2.85
CA TYR A 104 9.08 -19.07 -4.08
C TYR A 104 9.45 -18.15 -5.25
N GLY A 105 10.31 -17.15 -5.06
CA GLY A 105 10.60 -16.10 -6.04
C GLY A 105 11.00 -16.60 -7.42
N ASP A 106 11.99 -17.49 -7.48
CA ASP A 106 12.47 -18.05 -8.75
C ASP A 106 11.39 -18.91 -9.43
N ALA A 107 10.70 -19.78 -8.67
CA ALA A 107 9.61 -20.60 -9.20
C ALA A 107 8.43 -19.75 -9.69
N MET A 108 8.07 -18.69 -8.96
CA MET A 108 7.04 -17.74 -9.39
C MET A 108 7.44 -17.03 -10.67
N ARG A 109 8.71 -16.62 -10.82
CA ARG A 109 9.21 -15.99 -12.04
C ARG A 109 9.10 -16.94 -13.23
N GLU A 110 9.53 -18.19 -13.08
CA GLU A 110 9.47 -19.20 -14.13
C GLU A 110 8.02 -19.46 -14.58
N VAL A 111 7.12 -19.71 -13.63
CA VAL A 111 5.69 -19.93 -13.94
C VAL A 111 5.03 -18.66 -14.50
N PHE A 112 5.40 -17.47 -14.02
CA PHE A 112 4.92 -16.20 -14.59
C PHE A 112 5.33 -16.09 -16.07
N ASN A 113 6.59 -16.37 -16.40
CA ASN A 113 7.06 -16.32 -17.77
C ASN A 113 6.28 -17.30 -18.67
N GLU A 114 6.01 -18.51 -18.20
CA GLU A 114 5.17 -19.49 -18.91
C GLU A 114 3.72 -18.99 -19.11
N LEU A 115 3.11 -18.40 -18.08
CA LEU A 115 1.72 -17.91 -18.14
C LEU A 115 1.52 -16.76 -19.11
N PHE A 116 2.54 -15.91 -19.28
CA PHE A 116 2.49 -14.76 -20.19
C PHE A 116 3.18 -15.03 -21.52
N ALA A 117 3.70 -16.24 -21.75
CA ALA A 117 4.27 -16.66 -23.03
C ALA A 117 3.27 -16.51 -24.17
N ASP A 118 3.74 -15.96 -25.30
CA ASP A 118 2.96 -15.87 -26.53
C ASP A 118 3.52 -16.83 -27.59
N GLU A 119 2.76 -17.05 -28.67
CA GLU A 119 3.10 -18.02 -29.73
C GLU A 119 4.39 -17.70 -30.48
N ILE A 120 4.88 -16.47 -30.36
CA ILE A 120 6.09 -15.95 -31.02
C ILE A 120 7.30 -15.93 -30.09
N GLY A 121 7.16 -16.45 -28.86
CA GLY A 121 8.24 -16.59 -27.88
C GLY A 121 8.72 -15.27 -27.26
N ARG A 122 7.89 -14.22 -27.32
CA ARG A 122 8.19 -12.88 -26.74
C ARG A 122 7.44 -12.64 -25.45
N GLY A 123 6.23 -13.19 -25.35
CA GLY A 123 5.48 -13.18 -24.11
C GLY A 123 6.26 -13.86 -23.00
N GLY A 124 6.04 -13.41 -21.77
CA GLY A 124 6.69 -13.95 -20.58
C GLY A 124 7.85 -13.11 -20.09
N ASP A 125 8.58 -12.39 -20.95
CA ASP A 125 9.61 -11.45 -20.50
C ASP A 125 8.98 -10.12 -20.07
N GLY A 126 8.70 -10.01 -18.77
CA GLY A 126 8.06 -8.85 -18.19
C GLY A 126 7.99 -8.88 -16.68
N ILE A 127 7.19 -8.00 -16.11
CA ILE A 127 6.95 -7.92 -14.66
C ILE A 127 5.48 -7.64 -14.35
N MET A 128 5.06 -8.03 -13.15
CA MET A 128 3.84 -7.51 -12.54
C MET A 128 4.10 -6.10 -12.00
N SER A 129 3.32 -5.12 -12.44
CA SER A 129 3.42 -3.75 -11.93
C SER A 129 3.10 -3.68 -10.44
N ALA A 130 3.87 -2.88 -9.69
CA ALA A 130 3.55 -2.45 -8.32
C ALA A 130 2.97 -1.02 -8.28
N ILE A 131 2.64 -0.44 -9.45
CA ILE A 131 2.06 0.91 -9.59
C ILE A 131 0.61 0.82 -10.07
N ASP A 132 0.38 0.14 -11.19
CA ASP A 132 -0.96 -0.27 -11.63
C ASP A 132 -1.29 -1.59 -10.94
N PHE A 133 -1.61 -1.48 -9.66
CA PHE A 133 -1.60 -2.57 -8.69
C PHE A 133 -2.65 -2.39 -7.60
N SER A 134 -3.19 -3.50 -7.10
CA SER A 134 -3.99 -3.56 -5.90
C SER A 134 -3.59 -4.74 -5.00
N ILE A 135 -3.77 -4.56 -3.69
CA ILE A 135 -3.56 -5.61 -2.69
C ILE A 135 -4.74 -5.67 -1.74
N LYS A 136 -5.22 -6.89 -1.45
CA LYS A 136 -6.32 -7.15 -0.51
C LYS A 136 -5.95 -8.24 0.48
N LEU A 137 -6.52 -8.13 1.67
CA LEU A 137 -6.39 -9.11 2.75
C LEU A 137 -7.76 -9.67 3.08
N GLU A 138 -7.89 -10.99 3.03
CA GLU A 138 -9.12 -11.70 3.34
C GLU A 138 -8.86 -12.76 4.42
N LYS A 139 -9.68 -12.75 5.48
CA LYS A 139 -9.74 -13.88 6.40
C LYS A 139 -10.60 -14.96 5.77
N ILE A 140 -10.02 -16.13 5.55
CA ILE A 140 -10.72 -17.31 5.03
C ILE A 140 -10.65 -18.45 6.04
N THR A 141 -11.46 -19.49 5.84
CA THR A 141 -11.40 -20.72 6.63
C THR A 141 -10.63 -21.78 5.84
N GLY A 142 -9.63 -22.39 6.47
CA GLY A 142 -8.82 -23.46 5.89
C GLY A 142 -9.54 -24.80 5.85
N SER A 143 -8.92 -25.78 5.20
CA SER A 143 -9.47 -27.12 5.04
C SER A 143 -9.66 -27.87 6.37
N HIS A 144 -8.93 -27.48 7.42
CA HIS A 144 -9.06 -28.04 8.77
C HIS A 144 -9.89 -27.15 9.71
N GLY A 145 -10.61 -26.15 9.16
CA GLY A 145 -11.39 -25.20 9.95
C GLY A 145 -10.57 -24.09 10.60
N GLU A 146 -9.26 -24.04 10.37
CA GLU A 146 -8.38 -23.02 10.94
C GLU A 146 -8.54 -21.67 10.20
N PRO A 147 -8.43 -20.52 10.90
CA PRO A 147 -8.44 -19.24 10.21
C PRO A 147 -7.16 -19.07 9.38
N ARG A 148 -7.30 -18.68 8.12
CA ARG A 148 -6.17 -18.36 7.23
C ARG A 148 -6.27 -16.93 6.74
N LEU A 149 -5.12 -16.35 6.42
CA LEU A 149 -5.04 -15.09 5.69
C LEU A 149 -4.79 -15.40 4.22
N ARG A 150 -5.66 -14.88 3.36
CA ARG A 150 -5.43 -14.81 1.91
C ARG A 150 -4.96 -13.40 1.57
N ILE A 151 -3.84 -13.32 0.86
CA ILE A 151 -3.33 -12.09 0.26
C ILE A 151 -3.61 -12.20 -1.24
N ILE A 152 -4.29 -11.21 -1.80
CA ILE A 152 -4.56 -11.12 -3.23
C ILE A 152 -3.75 -9.94 -3.75
N MET A 153 -2.84 -10.21 -4.69
CA MET A 153 -2.00 -9.23 -5.38
C MET A 153 -2.40 -9.24 -6.84
N ASP A 154 -2.89 -8.11 -7.33
CA ASP A 154 -3.37 -7.95 -8.70
C ASP A 154 -2.64 -6.77 -9.33
N GLY A 155 -1.79 -7.06 -10.31
CA GLY A 155 -0.96 -6.06 -10.97
C GLY A 155 -0.94 -6.25 -12.46
N LYS A 156 -0.90 -5.14 -13.19
CA LYS A 156 -0.81 -5.13 -14.64
C LYS A 156 0.48 -5.79 -15.13
N TYR A 157 0.37 -6.66 -16.12
CA TYR A 157 1.53 -7.20 -16.86
C TYR A 157 2.20 -6.09 -17.68
N LEU A 158 3.52 -5.96 -17.52
CA LEU A 158 4.36 -5.03 -18.27
C LEU A 158 5.47 -5.81 -18.96
N GLU A 159 5.35 -5.97 -20.27
CA GLU A 159 6.36 -6.58 -21.14
C GLU A 159 7.56 -5.66 -21.32
N TYR A 160 8.76 -6.24 -21.39
CA TYR A 160 9.98 -5.49 -21.75
C TYR A 160 9.94 -5.08 -23.21
N LYS A 161 10.32 -3.83 -23.49
CA LYS A 161 10.41 -3.33 -24.87
C LYS A 161 11.74 -3.73 -25.49
N GLU A 162 11.67 -4.22 -26.72
CA GLU A 162 12.81 -4.28 -27.63
C GLU A 162 13.05 -2.90 -28.24
N PHE A 163 14.28 -2.38 -28.17
CA PHE A 163 14.67 -1.09 -28.73
C PHE A 163 16.09 -1.11 -29.29
#